data_AF-A0A7J2R6Q7-F1
#
_entry.id   AF-A0A7J2R6Q7-F1
#
_cell.length_a   1.000
_cell.length_b   1.000
_cell.length_c   1.000
_cell.angle_alpha   90.00
_cell.angle_beta   90.00
_cell.angle_gamma   90.00
#
_symmetry.space_group_name_H-M   'P 1'
#
loop_
_entity.id
_entity.type
_entity.pdbx_description
1 polymer ?
#
loop_
_entity_poly.entity_id
_entity_poly.type
_entity_poly.pdbx_seq_one_letter_code
_entity_poly.pdbx_strand_id
1 'polypeptide(L)'
;MPESKTKSVIQSILEKDYEDSEFIRLMREIITENIENNKFYSDMVKDAGFKVDNLNIVDDLDSIPFISTSFYKQSENIYKKLVKIPESEVLHWNCSSDTSGDPSLVGVNENDMDFLTEMSRKCFLDFIPRDWPRATLYAFSPSVTFLNRFCLRYTKVRPVCAYSGNYYKATEEMARVKYLFKFSIPKAVKGTIAQKSVVGAFSIDHSYLMKSINKNLKKPEDKRNYIAIGGSNHLINIFMDFMRDNNIAYNLGTDFDVVVGGGGWDGHKAQLKHDPIDKLEFVSNIAELFGTERKRVIDIYGFTECPIVFGSHWS
;
A
#
# COMPACT_ATOMS: atom_id res chain seq x y z
N MET A 1 -14.40 18.73 -23.24
CA MET A 1 -13.67 17.53 -22.80
C MET A 1 -14.47 16.33 -23.26
N PRO A 2 -13.90 15.35 -23.97
CA PRO A 2 -14.63 14.12 -24.27
C PRO A 2 -14.91 13.40 -22.96
N GLU A 3 -16.16 12.95 -22.77
CA GLU A 3 -16.58 12.17 -21.61
C GLU A 3 -15.67 10.95 -21.41
N SER A 4 -15.18 10.77 -20.18
CA SER A 4 -14.42 9.59 -19.78
C SER A 4 -15.27 8.34 -20.07
N LYS A 5 -14.73 7.46 -20.92
CA LYS A 5 -15.37 6.19 -21.23
C LYS A 5 -15.23 5.27 -20.02
N THR A 6 -16.40 4.83 -19.53
CA THR A 6 -16.63 3.77 -18.55
C THR A 6 -16.28 4.13 -17.10
N LYS A 7 -17.25 4.74 -16.41
CA LYS A 7 -17.35 4.67 -14.95
C LYS A 7 -17.75 3.24 -14.59
N SER A 8 -16.92 2.50 -13.85
CA SER A 8 -17.22 1.12 -13.46
C SER A 8 -18.47 1.06 -12.59
N VAL A 9 -19.28 0.01 -12.72
CA VAL A 9 -20.46 -0.24 -11.86
C VAL A 9 -20.08 -0.14 -10.37
N ILE A 10 -18.88 -0.64 -10.01
CA ILE A 10 -18.33 -0.62 -8.64
C ILE A 10 -18.24 0.82 -8.08
N GLN A 11 -17.93 1.80 -8.92
CA GLN A 11 -17.75 3.20 -8.51
C GLN A 11 -19.06 3.91 -8.15
N SER A 12 -20.22 3.33 -8.47
CA SER A 12 -21.53 3.96 -8.24
C SER A 12 -22.17 3.61 -6.88
N ILE A 13 -21.57 2.70 -6.10
CA ILE A 13 -22.25 2.02 -4.98
C ILE A 13 -21.72 2.42 -3.59
N LEU A 14 -20.81 3.39 -3.48
CA LEU A 14 -20.10 3.71 -2.22
C LEU A 14 -20.95 4.32 -1.08
N GLU A 15 -22.29 4.27 -1.15
CA GLU A 15 -23.20 5.02 -0.26
C GLU A 15 -24.45 4.25 0.24
N LYS A 16 -24.55 2.90 0.11
CA LYS A 16 -25.76 2.16 0.54
C LYS A 16 -25.49 0.95 1.46
N ASP A 17 -26.44 0.68 2.36
CA ASP A 17 -26.56 -0.60 3.07
C ASP A 17 -26.78 -1.72 2.05
N TYR A 18 -25.99 -2.79 2.16
CA TYR A 18 -25.95 -3.88 1.18
C TYR A 18 -26.94 -4.99 1.52
N GLU A 19 -27.93 -5.21 0.66
CA GLU A 19 -28.79 -6.38 0.67
C GLU A 19 -28.20 -7.48 -0.23
N ASP A 20 -28.30 -8.75 0.16
CA ASP A 20 -27.74 -9.89 -0.61
C ASP A 20 -28.22 -9.89 -2.07
N SER A 21 -29.49 -9.54 -2.32
CA SER A 21 -30.03 -9.46 -3.67
C SER A 21 -29.35 -8.39 -4.53
N GLU A 22 -28.97 -7.26 -3.92
CA GLU A 22 -28.26 -6.19 -4.61
C GLU A 22 -26.81 -6.62 -4.89
N PHE A 23 -26.15 -7.27 -3.93
CA PHE A 23 -24.83 -7.85 -4.13
C PHE A 23 -24.81 -8.85 -5.30
N ILE A 24 -25.78 -9.76 -5.35
CA ILE A 24 -25.89 -10.74 -6.44
C ILE A 24 -26.17 -10.08 -7.79
N ARG A 25 -27.05 -9.08 -7.85
CA ARG A 25 -27.29 -8.30 -9.06
C ARG A 25 -25.99 -7.68 -9.58
N LEU A 26 -25.22 -7.06 -8.68
CA LEU A 26 -23.94 -6.44 -9.02
C LEU A 26 -22.88 -7.46 -9.47
N MET A 27 -22.81 -8.62 -8.82
CA MET A 27 -21.91 -9.70 -9.24
C MET A 27 -22.25 -10.19 -10.65
N ARG A 28 -23.54 -10.35 -10.98
CA ARG A 28 -23.98 -10.69 -12.34
C ARG A 28 -23.52 -9.64 -13.36
N GLU A 29 -23.68 -8.35 -13.06
CA GLU A 29 -23.25 -7.26 -13.93
C GLU A 29 -21.72 -7.27 -14.14
N ILE A 30 -20.95 -7.39 -13.06
CA ILE A 30 -19.47 -7.44 -13.12
C ILE A 30 -19.01 -8.64 -13.95
N ILE A 31 -19.58 -9.82 -13.75
CA ILE A 31 -19.17 -11.03 -14.49
C ILE A 31 -19.54 -10.91 -15.97
N THR A 32 -20.72 -10.37 -16.28
CA THR A 32 -21.16 -10.12 -17.66
C THR A 32 -20.20 -9.15 -18.36
N GLU A 33 -19.87 -8.04 -17.71
CA GLU A 33 -18.88 -7.08 -18.23
C GLU A 33 -17.51 -7.74 -18.47
N ASN A 34 -17.07 -8.63 -17.58
CA ASN A 34 -15.81 -9.35 -17.75
C ASN A 34 -15.86 -10.36 -18.92
N ILE A 35 -16.97 -11.08 -19.12
CA ILE A 35 -17.16 -12.00 -20.25
C ILE A 35 -17.17 -11.25 -21.59
N GLU A 36 -17.80 -10.08 -21.63
CA GLU A 36 -17.90 -9.26 -22.84
C GLU A 36 -16.55 -8.62 -23.22
N ASN A 37 -15.77 -8.19 -22.23
CA ASN A 37 -14.57 -7.37 -22.45
C ASN A 37 -13.25 -8.13 -22.26
N ASN A 38 -13.27 -9.40 -21.86
CA ASN A 38 -12.06 -10.21 -21.73
C ASN A 38 -12.24 -11.59 -22.41
N LYS A 39 -11.60 -11.76 -23.57
CA LYS A 39 -11.68 -13.01 -24.33
C LYS A 39 -11.20 -14.23 -23.53
N PHE A 40 -10.12 -14.10 -22.77
CA PHE A 40 -9.54 -15.22 -22.03
C PHE A 40 -10.50 -15.72 -20.93
N TYR A 41 -11.11 -14.81 -20.18
CA TYR A 41 -12.11 -15.12 -19.17
C TYR A 41 -13.41 -15.64 -19.80
N SER A 42 -13.82 -15.08 -20.94
CA SER A 42 -14.96 -15.60 -21.73
C SER A 42 -14.78 -17.06 -22.12
N ASP A 43 -13.59 -17.41 -22.63
CA ASP A 43 -13.25 -18.80 -22.97
C ASP A 43 -13.25 -19.69 -21.71
N MET A 44 -12.68 -19.23 -20.58
CA MET A 44 -12.72 -19.96 -19.30
C MET A 44 -14.15 -20.22 -18.81
N VAL A 45 -15.03 -19.22 -18.89
CA VAL A 45 -16.44 -19.34 -18.49
C VAL A 45 -17.18 -20.36 -19.35
N LYS A 46 -16.94 -20.33 -20.67
CA LYS A 46 -17.53 -21.28 -21.60
C LYS A 46 -17.06 -22.70 -21.33
N ASP A 47 -15.77 -22.90 -21.11
CA ASP A 47 -15.17 -24.21 -20.85
C ASP A 47 -15.65 -24.80 -19.52
N ALA A 48 -15.91 -23.95 -18.53
CA ALA A 48 -16.50 -24.36 -17.25
C ALA A 48 -18.01 -24.66 -17.33
N GLY A 49 -18.69 -24.31 -18.44
CA GLY A 49 -20.15 -24.44 -18.56
C GLY A 49 -20.95 -23.53 -17.62
N PHE A 50 -20.32 -22.48 -17.08
CA PHE A 50 -20.95 -21.55 -16.16
C PHE A 50 -21.92 -20.60 -16.88
N LYS A 51 -23.05 -20.29 -16.24
CA LYS A 51 -24.07 -19.35 -16.75
C LYS A 51 -24.37 -18.29 -15.69
N VAL A 52 -24.24 -17.02 -16.06
CA VAL A 52 -24.47 -15.88 -15.15
C VAL A 52 -25.88 -15.88 -14.54
N ASP A 53 -26.89 -16.29 -15.33
CA ASP A 53 -28.28 -16.39 -14.88
C ASP A 53 -28.47 -17.35 -13.70
N ASN A 54 -27.54 -18.29 -13.49
CA ASN A 54 -27.61 -19.23 -12.38
C ASN A 54 -27.23 -18.59 -11.02
N LEU A 55 -26.64 -17.40 -10.99
CA LEU A 55 -26.24 -16.73 -9.73
C LEU A 55 -27.42 -16.03 -9.04
N ASN A 56 -28.15 -16.70 -8.15
CA ASN A 56 -29.34 -16.14 -7.48
C ASN A 56 -29.12 -15.82 -6.00
N ILE A 57 -28.22 -16.55 -5.35
CA ILE A 57 -27.87 -16.39 -3.93
C ILE A 57 -26.34 -16.40 -3.74
N VAL A 58 -25.87 -16.01 -2.55
CA VAL A 58 -24.44 -15.94 -2.22
C VAL A 58 -23.74 -17.29 -2.42
N ASP A 59 -24.39 -18.39 -2.10
CA ASP A 59 -23.82 -19.74 -2.27
C ASP A 59 -23.53 -20.09 -3.75
N ASP A 60 -24.21 -19.45 -4.71
CA ASP A 60 -23.98 -19.71 -6.13
C ASP A 60 -22.63 -19.13 -6.60
N LEU A 61 -22.00 -18.23 -5.84
CA LEU A 61 -20.72 -17.63 -6.19
C LEU A 61 -19.58 -18.66 -6.28
N ASP A 62 -19.70 -19.77 -5.56
CA ASP A 62 -18.75 -20.89 -5.63
C ASP A 62 -18.67 -21.53 -7.02
N SER A 63 -19.69 -21.33 -7.85
CA SER A 63 -19.72 -21.84 -9.23
C SER A 63 -18.98 -20.94 -10.23
N ILE A 64 -18.54 -19.74 -9.81
CA ILE A 64 -17.81 -18.82 -10.69
C ILE A 64 -16.42 -19.38 -11.00
N PRO A 65 -16.02 -19.46 -12.28
CA PRO A 65 -14.67 -19.88 -12.66
C PRO A 65 -13.60 -18.97 -12.04
N PHE A 66 -12.72 -19.54 -11.22
CA PHE A 66 -11.71 -18.76 -10.51
C PHE A 66 -10.50 -18.43 -11.41
N ILE A 67 -9.94 -17.24 -11.20
CA ILE A 67 -8.66 -16.83 -11.80
C ILE A 67 -7.55 -17.17 -10.80
N SER A 68 -6.68 -18.11 -11.15
CA SER A 68 -5.56 -18.51 -10.29
C SER A 68 -4.56 -17.37 -10.11
N THR A 69 -3.97 -17.24 -8.92
CA THR A 69 -2.87 -16.30 -8.65
C THR A 69 -1.66 -16.54 -9.55
N SER A 70 -1.46 -17.79 -10.01
CA SER A 70 -0.40 -18.12 -10.98
C SER A 70 -0.57 -17.39 -12.31
N PHE A 71 -1.80 -17.07 -12.74
CA PHE A 71 -2.02 -16.38 -14.02
C PHE A 71 -1.47 -14.96 -14.03
N TYR A 72 -1.32 -14.34 -12.86
CA TYR A 72 -0.69 -13.03 -12.73
C TYR A 72 0.83 -13.10 -12.70
N LYS A 73 1.43 -14.28 -12.49
CA LYS A 73 2.89 -14.44 -12.43
C LYS A 73 3.52 -14.15 -13.78
N GLN A 74 4.66 -13.45 -13.74
CA GLN A 74 5.38 -13.09 -14.94
C GLN A 74 5.85 -14.33 -15.71
N SER A 75 6.29 -15.38 -15.01
CA SER A 75 6.76 -16.63 -15.62
C SER A 75 5.72 -17.32 -16.51
N GLU A 76 4.44 -17.23 -16.15
CA GLU A 76 3.33 -17.83 -16.90
C GLU A 76 2.95 -17.03 -18.15
N ASN A 77 3.29 -15.74 -18.19
CA ASN A 77 2.98 -14.83 -19.30
C ASN A 77 1.46 -14.77 -19.67
N ILE A 78 0.57 -15.17 -18.75
CA ILE A 78 -0.89 -15.12 -18.90
C ILE A 78 -1.43 -13.74 -18.51
N TYR A 79 -0.74 -13.00 -17.64
CA TYR A 79 -1.19 -11.72 -17.09
C TYR A 79 -1.61 -10.68 -18.14
N LYS A 80 -1.01 -10.71 -19.35
CA LYS A 80 -1.39 -9.87 -20.49
C LYS A 80 -2.77 -10.18 -21.08
N LYS A 81 -3.29 -11.39 -20.86
CA LYS A 81 -4.61 -11.81 -21.32
C LYS A 81 -5.71 -11.45 -20.31
N LEU A 82 -5.34 -11.04 -19.09
CA LEU A 82 -6.28 -10.69 -18.02
C LEU A 82 -6.77 -9.24 -18.08
N VAL A 83 -6.16 -8.39 -18.91
CA VAL A 83 -6.60 -6.99 -19.09
C VAL A 83 -7.85 -6.92 -19.98
N LYS A 84 -8.72 -5.94 -19.72
CA LYS A 84 -9.92 -5.64 -20.52
C LYS A 84 -9.69 -4.58 -21.62
N ILE A 85 -8.47 -4.07 -21.71
CA ILE A 85 -8.06 -2.99 -22.61
C ILE A 85 -6.90 -3.44 -23.49
N PRO A 86 -6.69 -2.83 -24.67
CA PRO A 86 -5.48 -3.06 -25.45
C PRO A 86 -4.21 -2.76 -24.64
N GLU A 87 -3.13 -3.52 -24.84
CA GLU A 87 -1.85 -3.29 -24.13
C GLU A 87 -1.32 -1.86 -24.34
N SER A 88 -1.62 -1.22 -25.48
CA SER A 88 -1.27 0.18 -25.75
C SER A 88 -1.99 1.21 -24.89
N GLU A 89 -3.11 0.84 -24.25
CA GLU A 89 -3.89 1.70 -23.36
C GLU A 89 -3.58 1.44 -21.87
N VAL A 90 -2.71 0.47 -21.57
CA VAL A 90 -2.24 0.21 -20.21
C VAL A 90 -1.34 1.37 -19.77
N LEU A 91 -1.76 2.06 -18.70
CA LEU A 91 -1.00 3.16 -18.10
C LEU A 91 0.30 2.65 -17.49
N HIS A 92 0.23 1.57 -16.71
CA HIS A 92 1.38 0.84 -16.19
C HIS A 92 0.99 -0.55 -15.68
N TRP A 93 2.00 -1.37 -15.43
CA TRP A 93 1.87 -2.65 -14.76
C TRP A 93 2.21 -2.49 -13.27
N ASN A 94 1.24 -2.73 -12.39
CA ASN A 94 1.49 -2.88 -10.97
C ASN A 94 2.26 -4.19 -10.73
N CYS A 95 3.37 -4.09 -10.00
CA CYS A 95 4.27 -5.18 -9.67
C CYS A 95 4.22 -5.45 -8.16
N SER A 96 3.98 -6.71 -7.80
CA SER A 96 3.96 -7.16 -6.42
C SER A 96 5.34 -7.08 -5.76
N SER A 97 5.39 -6.97 -4.43
CA SER A 97 6.64 -7.15 -3.68
C SER A 97 7.08 -8.62 -3.77
N ASP A 98 8.18 -8.85 -4.48
CA ASP A 98 8.61 -10.18 -4.92
C ASP A 98 9.18 -11.05 -3.78
N THR A 99 8.30 -11.71 -3.03
CA THR A 99 8.64 -12.68 -1.97
C THR A 99 9.30 -13.95 -2.52
N SER A 100 9.04 -14.31 -3.79
CA SER A 100 9.40 -15.61 -4.38
C SER A 100 10.38 -15.56 -5.56
N GLY A 101 10.76 -14.38 -6.06
CA GLY A 101 11.60 -14.21 -7.26
C GLY A 101 10.82 -14.17 -8.59
N ASP A 102 9.49 -14.24 -8.54
CA ASP A 102 8.58 -14.20 -9.69
C ASP A 102 7.39 -13.28 -9.37
N PRO A 103 7.42 -12.03 -9.86
CA PRO A 103 6.42 -11.04 -9.50
C PRO A 103 5.09 -11.30 -10.19
N SER A 104 4.00 -10.94 -9.51
CA SER A 104 2.69 -10.78 -10.12
C SER A 104 2.58 -9.41 -10.79
N LEU A 105 2.00 -9.38 -11.98
CA LEU A 105 1.82 -8.17 -12.79
C LEU A 105 0.33 -7.94 -13.08
N VAL A 106 -0.14 -6.72 -12.83
CA VAL A 106 -1.54 -6.31 -13.09
C VAL A 106 -1.53 -5.00 -13.89
N GLY A 107 -2.07 -5.04 -15.10
CA GLY A 107 -2.19 -3.86 -15.96
C GLY A 107 -3.36 -3.00 -15.51
N VAL A 108 -3.15 -1.70 -15.44
CA VAL A 108 -4.16 -0.71 -15.01
C VAL A 108 -4.23 0.45 -15.98
N ASN A 109 -5.39 1.10 -16.07
CA ASN A 109 -5.56 2.39 -16.73
C ASN A 109 -5.72 3.54 -15.71
N GLU A 110 -5.97 4.75 -16.20
CA GLU A 110 -6.17 5.93 -15.38
C GLU A 110 -7.40 5.81 -14.45
N ASN A 111 -8.53 5.31 -14.97
CA ASN A 111 -9.76 5.12 -14.18
C ASN A 111 -9.55 4.13 -13.01
N ASP A 112 -8.81 3.05 -13.21
CA ASP A 112 -8.48 2.08 -12.15
C ASP A 112 -7.66 2.74 -11.03
N MET A 113 -6.69 3.58 -11.42
CA MET A 113 -5.79 4.26 -10.50
C MET A 113 -6.46 5.40 -9.73
N ASP A 114 -7.34 6.15 -10.39
CA ASP A 114 -8.15 7.18 -9.74
C ASP A 114 -9.11 6.56 -8.72
N PHE A 115 -9.73 5.43 -9.08
CA PHE A 115 -10.58 4.68 -8.16
C PHE A 115 -9.81 4.16 -6.95
N LEU A 116 -8.65 3.53 -7.16
CA LEU A 116 -7.80 3.05 -6.07
C LEU A 116 -7.36 4.20 -5.15
N THR A 117 -7.02 5.35 -5.73
CA THR A 117 -6.60 6.54 -4.98
C THR A 117 -7.73 7.07 -4.12
N GLU A 118 -8.93 7.26 -4.69
CA GLU A 118 -10.09 7.78 -3.97
C GLU A 118 -10.59 6.80 -2.88
N MET A 119 -10.62 5.51 -3.18
CA MET A 119 -10.98 4.48 -2.20
C MET A 119 -10.00 4.43 -1.04
N SER A 120 -8.69 4.47 -1.34
CA SER A 120 -7.65 4.51 -0.31
C SER A 120 -7.83 5.76 0.55
N ARG A 121 -8.01 6.93 -0.09
CA ARG A 121 -8.20 8.22 0.58
C ARG A 121 -9.41 8.19 1.51
N LYS A 122 -10.57 7.75 1.03
CA LYS A 122 -11.80 7.61 1.84
C LYS A 122 -11.53 6.74 3.07
N CYS A 123 -10.93 5.57 2.88
CA CYS A 123 -10.66 4.65 3.98
C CYS A 123 -9.66 5.21 5.00
N PHE A 124 -8.62 5.90 4.55
CA PHE A 124 -7.67 6.56 5.44
C PHE A 124 -8.35 7.65 6.28
N LEU A 125 -9.22 8.45 5.68
CA LEU A 125 -9.93 9.53 6.37
C LEU A 125 -10.99 8.99 7.34
N ASP A 126 -11.69 7.93 6.97
CA ASP A 126 -12.69 7.27 7.82
C ASP A 126 -12.03 6.58 9.02
N PHE A 127 -10.92 5.87 8.79
CA PHE A 127 -10.21 5.14 9.84
C PHE A 127 -9.32 6.03 10.73
N ILE A 128 -8.72 7.07 10.14
CA ILE A 128 -7.82 7.99 10.82
C ILE A 128 -8.33 9.43 10.61
N PRO A 129 -9.41 9.83 11.29
CA PRO A 129 -10.01 11.15 11.13
C PRO A 129 -9.13 12.19 11.81
N ARG A 130 -8.18 12.74 11.04
CA ARG A 130 -7.19 13.74 11.47
C ARG A 130 -7.14 14.88 10.47
N ASP A 131 -6.53 15.98 10.89
CA ASP A 131 -6.25 17.12 10.01
C ASP A 131 -5.05 16.83 9.09
N TRP A 132 -5.25 15.86 8.19
CA TRP A 132 -4.27 15.45 7.19
C TRP A 132 -3.76 16.60 6.30
N PRO A 133 -4.59 17.58 5.89
CA PRO A 133 -4.11 18.75 5.16
C PRO A 133 -3.03 19.56 5.91
N ARG A 134 -3.08 19.61 7.25
CA ARG A 134 -2.01 20.21 8.09
C ARG A 134 -0.91 19.23 8.49
N ALA A 135 -1.05 17.95 8.16
CA ALA A 135 -0.11 16.90 8.52
C ALA A 135 1.21 16.98 7.74
N THR A 136 2.30 16.64 8.42
CA THR A 136 3.53 16.18 7.77
C THR A 136 3.79 14.73 8.18
N LEU A 137 3.71 13.82 7.20
CA LEU A 137 4.03 12.41 7.38
C LEU A 137 5.51 12.17 7.08
N TYR A 138 6.25 11.69 8.06
CA TYR A 138 7.62 11.23 7.88
C TYR A 138 7.63 9.72 7.65
N ALA A 139 7.81 9.34 6.38
CA ALA A 139 7.71 7.96 5.94
C ALA A 139 9.05 7.22 6.14
N PHE A 140 9.02 6.20 7.00
CA PHE A 140 10.02 5.14 7.14
C PHE A 140 9.87 4.14 5.99
N SER A 141 10.08 4.63 4.78
CA SER A 141 9.96 3.87 3.54
C SER A 141 10.79 4.54 2.43
N PRO A 142 11.27 3.80 1.41
CA PRO A 142 11.78 4.40 0.19
C PRO A 142 10.72 5.23 -0.53
N SER A 143 11.15 6.23 -1.32
CA SER A 143 10.22 7.00 -2.15
C SER A 143 9.58 6.13 -3.23
N VAL A 144 8.40 6.53 -3.73
CA VAL A 144 7.69 5.84 -4.83
C VAL A 144 8.59 5.62 -6.04
N THR A 145 9.36 6.65 -6.44
CA THR A 145 10.33 6.52 -7.54
C THR A 145 11.38 5.43 -7.27
N PHE A 146 11.81 5.29 -6.02
CA PHE A 146 12.79 4.27 -5.63
C PHE A 146 12.17 2.87 -5.61
N LEU A 147 10.93 2.73 -5.12
CA LEU A 147 10.17 1.49 -5.16
C LEU A 147 9.94 1.02 -6.60
N ASN A 148 9.55 1.92 -7.52
CA ASN A 148 9.38 1.59 -8.94
C ASN A 148 10.71 1.13 -9.57
N ARG A 149 11.84 1.72 -9.17
CA ARG A 149 13.18 1.26 -9.59
C ARG A 149 13.52 -0.14 -9.06
N PHE A 150 13.06 -0.51 -7.87
CA PHE A 150 13.25 -1.87 -7.37
C PHE A 150 12.52 -2.90 -8.24
N CYS A 151 11.32 -2.61 -8.74
CA CYS A 151 10.59 -3.51 -9.63
C CYS A 151 11.42 -3.88 -10.89
N LEU A 152 12.28 -2.98 -11.37
CA LEU A 152 13.13 -3.22 -12.55
C LEU A 152 14.14 -4.37 -12.35
N ARG A 153 14.39 -4.78 -11.09
CA ARG A 153 15.23 -5.95 -10.78
C ARG A 153 14.53 -7.28 -11.08
N TYR A 154 13.19 -7.29 -11.01
CA TYR A 154 12.38 -8.51 -11.10
C TYR A 154 11.65 -8.63 -12.43
N THR A 155 11.41 -7.50 -13.12
CA THR A 155 10.68 -7.48 -14.39
C THR A 155 11.31 -6.59 -15.45
N LYS A 156 11.20 -7.03 -16.71
CA LYS A 156 11.52 -6.24 -17.91
C LYS A 156 10.29 -5.54 -18.51
N VAL A 157 9.09 -5.79 -17.99
CA VAL A 157 7.82 -5.21 -18.47
C VAL A 157 7.78 -3.73 -18.16
N ARG A 158 7.34 -2.90 -19.13
CA ARG A 158 7.31 -1.44 -19.01
C ARG A 158 6.01 -0.89 -19.60
N PRO A 159 5.50 0.24 -19.07
CA PRO A 159 5.91 0.90 -17.82
C PRO A 159 5.49 0.09 -16.58
N VAL A 160 6.22 0.22 -15.46
CA VAL A 160 5.99 -0.58 -14.24
C VAL A 160 6.02 0.29 -12.98
N CYS A 161 5.13 -0.01 -12.05
CA CYS A 161 5.05 0.63 -10.73
C CYS A 161 5.00 -0.44 -9.63
N ALA A 162 5.60 -0.16 -8.47
CA ALA A 162 5.41 -0.99 -7.29
C ALA A 162 3.97 -0.79 -6.79
N TYR A 163 3.24 -1.88 -6.52
CA TYR A 163 1.85 -1.78 -6.05
C TYR A 163 1.73 -0.93 -4.78
N SER A 164 2.65 -1.09 -3.83
CA SER A 164 2.70 -0.28 -2.60
C SER A 164 2.90 1.23 -2.87
N GLY A 165 3.48 1.59 -4.02
CA GLY A 165 3.66 2.98 -4.45
C GLY A 165 2.33 3.71 -4.64
N ASN A 166 1.25 2.98 -4.96
CA ASN A 166 -0.07 3.57 -5.21
C ASN A 166 -0.69 4.16 -3.94
N TYR A 167 -0.54 3.50 -2.78
CA TYR A 167 -1.04 4.01 -1.49
C TYR A 167 -0.27 5.25 -1.02
N TYR A 168 1.03 5.32 -1.34
CA TYR A 168 1.81 6.52 -1.06
C TYR A 168 1.34 7.72 -1.87
N LYS A 169 0.93 7.52 -3.13
CA LYS A 169 0.33 8.58 -3.95
C LYS A 169 -0.95 9.13 -3.30
N ALA A 170 -1.86 8.25 -2.85
CA ALA A 170 -3.05 8.68 -2.12
C ALA A 170 -2.70 9.47 -0.84
N THR A 171 -1.64 9.05 -0.14
CA THR A 171 -1.15 9.75 1.06
C THR A 171 -0.52 11.12 0.73
N GLU A 172 0.17 11.23 -0.41
CA GLU A 172 0.75 12.48 -0.91
C GLU A 172 -0.30 13.52 -1.30
N GLU A 173 -1.51 13.08 -1.68
CA GLU A 173 -2.66 13.96 -1.93
C GLU A 173 -3.33 14.44 -0.63
N MET A 174 -3.26 13.64 0.44
CA MET A 174 -3.84 14.00 1.75
C MET A 174 -2.91 14.84 2.63
N ALA A 175 -1.60 14.62 2.54
CA ALA A 175 -0.63 15.14 3.50
C ALA A 175 0.74 15.44 2.87
N ARG A 176 1.54 16.25 3.58
CA ARG A 176 2.94 16.48 3.16
C ARG A 176 3.80 15.28 3.53
N VAL A 177 4.18 14.46 2.55
CA VAL A 177 5.02 13.27 2.78
C VAL A 177 6.51 13.61 2.68
N LYS A 178 7.30 13.08 3.63
CA LYS A 178 8.77 13.17 3.68
C LYS A 178 9.37 11.79 3.88
N TYR A 179 9.94 11.22 2.83
CA TYR A 179 10.64 9.94 2.91
C TYR A 179 11.98 10.08 3.64
N LEU A 180 12.17 9.29 4.69
CA LEU A 180 13.39 9.30 5.50
C LEU A 180 14.48 8.37 4.97
N PHE A 181 14.11 7.43 4.10
CA PHE A 181 15.04 6.45 3.56
C PHE A 181 15.98 7.08 2.53
N LYS A 182 17.28 7.02 2.80
CA LYS A 182 18.33 7.58 1.93
C LYS A 182 19.31 6.51 1.47
N PHE A 183 19.79 6.69 0.24
CA PHE A 183 20.91 5.93 -0.30
C PHE A 183 22.19 6.78 -0.24
N SER A 184 23.24 6.23 0.36
CA SER A 184 24.55 6.85 0.45
C SER A 184 25.50 6.22 -0.56
N ILE A 185 25.79 6.95 -1.64
CA ILE A 185 26.75 6.52 -2.69
C ILE A 185 28.13 6.17 -2.09
N PRO A 186 28.71 6.97 -1.17
CA PRO A 186 30.01 6.62 -0.57
C PRO A 186 29.97 5.30 0.22
N LYS A 187 28.90 5.05 0.98
CA LYS A 187 28.73 3.78 1.70
C LYS A 187 28.45 2.60 0.76
N ALA A 188 27.77 2.83 -0.37
CA ALA A 188 27.57 1.84 -1.41
C ALA A 188 28.88 1.39 -2.06
N VAL A 189 29.75 2.34 -2.40
CA VAL A 189 31.08 2.06 -2.97
C VAL A 189 31.92 1.28 -1.97
N LYS A 190 31.97 1.73 -0.71
CA LYS A 190 32.71 1.06 0.36
C LYS A 190 32.18 -0.36 0.64
N GLY A 191 30.86 -0.56 0.69
CA GLY A 191 30.23 -1.87 0.90
C GLY A 191 30.41 -2.83 -0.29
N THR A 192 30.42 -2.31 -1.52
CA THR A 192 30.68 -3.12 -2.72
C THR A 192 32.13 -3.61 -2.75
N ILE A 193 33.09 -2.75 -2.39
CA ILE A 193 34.52 -3.08 -2.33
C ILE A 193 34.81 -4.05 -1.17
N ALA A 194 34.18 -3.86 -0.01
CA ALA A 194 34.49 -4.64 1.20
C ALA A 194 33.68 -5.94 1.34
N GLN A 195 32.42 -5.97 0.90
CA GLN A 195 31.45 -7.03 1.24
C GLN A 195 30.63 -7.52 0.04
N LYS A 196 30.90 -7.02 -1.18
CA LYS A 196 30.06 -7.25 -2.38
C LYS A 196 28.56 -7.00 -2.15
N SER A 197 28.22 -6.15 -1.18
CA SER A 197 26.86 -5.89 -0.75
C SER A 197 26.61 -4.39 -0.67
N VAL A 198 25.45 -3.97 -1.17
CA VAL A 198 25.01 -2.56 -1.15
C VAL A 198 24.11 -2.27 0.05
N VAL A 199 23.86 -3.26 0.92
CA VAL A 199 22.91 -3.16 2.05
C VAL A 199 23.33 -2.05 3.03
N GLY A 200 24.63 -1.89 3.31
CA GLY A 200 25.15 -0.83 4.17
C GLY A 200 25.08 0.59 3.58
N ALA A 201 24.63 0.75 2.34
CA ALA A 201 24.43 2.05 1.70
C ALA A 201 23.14 2.75 2.12
N PHE A 202 22.20 2.01 2.70
CA PHE A 202 20.90 2.53 3.07
C PHE A 202 20.91 3.03 4.52
N SER A 203 20.27 4.17 4.75
CA SER A 203 20.15 4.76 6.09
C SER A 203 18.87 5.57 6.22
N ILE A 204 18.33 5.65 7.43
CA ILE A 204 17.22 6.53 7.77
C ILE A 204 17.79 7.89 8.20
N ASP A 205 17.23 9.00 7.70
CA ASP A 205 17.63 10.34 8.11
C ASP A 205 17.02 10.76 9.46
N HIS A 206 17.51 10.14 10.53
CA HIS A 206 17.10 10.44 11.92
C HIS A 206 17.26 11.92 12.24
N SER A 207 18.36 12.53 11.78
CA SER A 207 18.70 13.93 12.04
C SER A 207 17.67 14.89 11.45
N TYR A 208 17.20 14.61 10.24
CA TYR A 208 16.16 15.43 9.61
C TYR A 208 14.82 15.34 10.36
N LEU A 209 14.41 14.13 10.76
CA LEU A 209 13.19 13.92 11.54
C LEU A 209 13.24 14.69 12.86
N MET A 210 14.29 14.47 13.67
CA MET A 210 14.46 15.13 14.96
C MET A 210 14.52 16.65 14.85
N LYS A 211 15.28 17.19 13.87
CA LYS A 211 15.32 18.64 13.61
C LYS A 211 13.94 19.19 13.28
N SER A 212 13.13 18.43 12.55
CA SER A 212 11.79 18.84 12.17
C SER A 212 10.82 18.82 13.34
N ILE A 213 10.85 17.76 14.17
CA ILE A 213 10.07 17.67 15.41
C ILE A 213 10.43 18.84 16.34
N ASN A 214 11.73 19.04 16.59
CA ASN A 214 12.24 20.13 17.44
C ASN A 214 11.83 21.51 16.91
N LYS A 215 11.87 21.72 15.59
CA LYS A 215 11.41 22.98 14.97
C LYS A 215 9.90 23.18 15.16
N ASN A 216 9.11 22.11 15.11
CA ASN A 216 7.67 22.19 15.31
C ASN A 216 7.32 22.50 16.77
N LEU A 217 7.99 21.87 17.74
CA LEU A 217 7.77 22.10 19.17
C LEU A 217 8.10 23.52 19.62
N LYS A 218 9.00 24.21 18.91
CA LYS A 218 9.32 25.63 19.15
C LYS A 218 8.20 26.61 18.75
N LYS A 219 7.19 26.16 18.02
CA LYS A 219 6.04 27.00 17.65
C LYS A 219 5.05 27.09 18.83
N PRO A 220 4.27 28.19 18.90
CA PRO A 220 3.05 28.23 19.72
C PRO A 220 2.17 27.01 19.44
N GLU A 221 1.52 26.48 20.47
CA GLU A 221 0.77 25.22 20.44
C GLU A 221 -0.30 25.21 19.33
N ASP A 222 -1.08 26.28 19.20
CA ASP A 222 -2.09 26.51 18.16
C ASP A 222 -1.52 26.51 16.72
N LYS A 223 -0.21 26.79 16.58
CA LYS A 223 0.52 26.87 15.30
C LYS A 223 1.37 25.65 15.01
N ARG A 224 1.36 24.63 15.88
CA ARG A 224 2.06 23.38 15.61
C ARG A 224 1.41 22.67 14.42
N ASN A 225 2.25 22.10 13.58
CA ASN A 225 1.77 21.20 12.53
C ASN A 225 1.48 19.85 13.19
N TYR A 226 0.46 19.16 12.69
CA TYR A 226 0.25 17.76 13.01
C TYR A 226 1.39 16.93 12.41
N ILE A 227 2.00 16.05 13.20
CA ILE A 227 3.11 15.20 12.74
C ILE A 227 2.61 13.75 12.73
N ALA A 228 2.93 13.02 11.68
CA ALA A 228 2.78 11.57 11.68
C ALA A 228 4.12 10.92 11.31
N ILE A 229 4.41 9.76 11.87
CA ILE A 229 5.42 8.84 11.32
C ILE A 229 4.71 7.59 10.81
N GLY A 230 5.26 6.94 9.78
CA GLY A 230 4.65 5.73 9.26
C GLY A 230 5.50 4.97 8.27
N GLY A 231 5.01 3.82 7.81
CA GLY A 231 5.74 2.93 6.90
C GLY A 231 6.18 1.62 7.57
N SER A 232 7.46 1.27 7.44
CA SER A 232 8.00 0.01 7.96
C SER A 232 8.13 0.03 9.49
N ASN A 233 7.44 -0.89 10.15
CA ASN A 233 7.55 -1.10 11.61
C ASN A 233 8.99 -1.41 12.04
N HIS A 234 9.75 -2.17 11.24
CA HIS A 234 11.15 -2.48 11.53
C HIS A 234 12.05 -1.25 11.47
N LEU A 235 11.87 -0.38 10.48
CA LEU A 235 12.65 0.85 10.38
C LEU A 235 12.31 1.83 11.51
N ILE A 236 11.05 1.83 11.97
CA ILE A 236 10.64 2.61 13.14
C ILE A 236 11.26 2.02 14.41
N ASN A 237 11.31 0.69 14.56
CA ASN A 237 11.93 0.03 15.71
C ASN A 237 13.43 0.36 15.82
N ILE A 238 14.15 0.30 14.70
CA ILE A 238 15.57 0.72 14.63
C ILE A 238 15.74 2.19 15.05
N PHE A 239 14.78 3.06 14.71
CA PHE A 239 14.83 4.46 15.13
C PHE A 239 14.54 4.62 16.62
N MET A 240 13.65 3.82 17.21
CA MET A 240 13.42 3.81 18.65
C MET A 240 14.67 3.35 19.42
N ASP A 241 15.39 2.35 18.93
CA ASP A 241 16.67 1.93 19.53
C ASP A 241 17.69 3.07 19.48
N PHE A 242 17.81 3.75 18.33
CA PHE A 242 18.64 4.95 18.22
C PHE A 242 18.22 6.05 19.22
N MET A 243 16.92 6.26 19.45
CA MET A 243 16.44 7.22 20.44
C MET A 243 16.89 6.85 21.86
N ARG A 244 16.76 5.57 22.25
CA ARG A 244 17.21 5.07 23.57
C ARG A 244 18.71 5.23 23.75
N ASP A 245 19.50 4.80 22.77
CA ASP A 245 20.97 4.88 22.80
C ASP A 245 21.48 6.32 22.98
N ASN A 246 20.67 7.31 22.58
CA ASN A 246 21.01 8.72 22.64
C ASN A 246 20.21 9.49 23.72
N ASN A 247 19.48 8.79 24.60
CA ASN A 247 18.61 9.37 25.63
C ASN A 247 17.64 10.44 25.09
N ILE A 248 17.01 10.14 23.95
CA ILE A 248 16.07 11.02 23.27
C ILE A 248 14.65 10.54 23.57
N ALA A 249 13.84 11.43 24.13
CA ALA A 249 12.41 11.24 24.28
C ALA A 249 11.68 12.55 24.00
N TYR A 250 10.43 12.44 23.58
CA TYR A 250 9.54 13.56 23.32
C TYR A 250 8.27 13.46 24.16
N ASN A 251 7.55 14.57 24.24
CA ASN A 251 6.17 14.61 24.72
C ASN A 251 5.32 15.30 23.66
N LEU A 252 4.86 14.52 22.68
CA LEU A 252 4.14 15.03 21.50
C LEU A 252 2.62 15.06 21.69
N GLY A 253 2.11 14.38 22.72
CA GLY A 253 0.70 14.40 23.09
C GLY A 253 -0.22 13.99 21.93
N THR A 254 -1.25 14.80 21.69
CA THR A 254 -2.32 14.52 20.71
C THR A 254 -2.02 14.99 19.29
N ASP A 255 -0.91 15.69 19.07
CA ASP A 255 -0.53 16.23 17.75
C ASP A 255 0.39 15.27 16.98
N PHE A 256 0.43 14.00 17.39
CA PHE A 256 1.29 12.98 16.85
C PHE A 256 0.60 11.62 16.77
N ASP A 257 0.61 11.01 15.58
CA ASP A 257 0.20 9.62 15.37
C ASP A 257 1.32 8.81 14.71
N VAL A 258 1.27 7.51 14.92
CA VAL A 258 2.15 6.52 14.29
C VAL A 258 1.29 5.60 13.44
N VAL A 259 1.49 5.61 12.12
CA VAL A 259 0.69 4.84 11.16
C VAL A 259 1.55 3.77 10.51
N VAL A 260 1.47 2.54 11.02
CA VAL A 260 2.28 1.39 10.57
C VAL A 260 1.51 0.51 9.60
N GLY A 261 2.20 -0.08 8.64
CA GLY A 261 1.60 -1.01 7.67
C GLY A 261 2.60 -1.65 6.72
N GLY A 262 3.87 -1.23 6.76
CA GLY A 262 4.97 -1.91 6.10
C GLY A 262 5.68 -2.86 7.06
N GLY A 263 6.20 -3.99 6.54
CA GLY A 263 7.19 -4.84 7.22
C GLY A 263 6.66 -6.12 7.87
N GLY A 264 5.38 -6.21 8.25
CA GLY A 264 4.84 -7.37 8.97
C GLY A 264 5.42 -7.50 10.39
N TRP A 265 4.73 -8.19 11.31
CA TRP A 265 5.18 -8.32 12.71
C TRP A 265 6.10 -9.52 12.95
N ASP A 266 6.03 -10.51 12.07
CA ASP A 266 6.71 -11.81 12.16
C ASP A 266 8.16 -11.79 11.63
N GLY A 267 8.68 -10.63 11.25
CA GLY A 267 10.04 -10.48 10.73
C GLY A 267 10.23 -10.91 9.28
N HIS A 268 9.16 -11.29 8.57
CA HIS A 268 9.25 -11.78 7.20
C HIS A 268 8.49 -10.86 6.23
N LYS A 269 9.21 -10.10 5.39
CA LYS A 269 8.58 -9.38 4.27
C LYS A 269 9.41 -9.42 3.01
N ALA A 270 8.81 -9.94 1.94
CA ALA A 270 9.52 -10.23 0.70
C ALA A 270 10.75 -11.10 0.96
N GLN A 271 11.92 -10.64 0.54
CA GLN A 271 13.20 -11.31 0.77
C GLN A 271 13.91 -10.80 2.04
N LEU A 272 13.34 -9.83 2.75
CA LEU A 272 13.92 -9.28 3.97
C LEU A 272 13.51 -10.15 5.17
N LYS A 273 14.51 -10.60 5.91
CA LYS A 273 14.36 -11.31 7.18
C LYS A 273 14.91 -10.43 8.29
N HIS A 274 14.06 -10.18 9.27
CA HIS A 274 14.36 -9.42 10.47
C HIS A 274 13.89 -10.21 11.69
N ASP A 275 14.33 -9.81 12.87
CA ASP A 275 13.78 -10.37 14.10
C ASP A 275 12.30 -9.95 14.25
N PRO A 276 11.42 -10.86 14.69
CA PRO A 276 10.03 -10.53 14.96
C PRO A 276 9.91 -9.37 15.94
N ILE A 277 8.89 -8.54 15.76
CA ILE A 277 8.59 -7.40 16.63
C ILE A 277 7.34 -7.73 17.42
N ASP A 278 7.44 -7.72 18.75
CA ASP A 278 6.27 -7.79 19.61
C ASP A 278 5.44 -6.50 19.47
N LYS A 279 4.19 -6.64 19.00
CA LYS A 279 3.31 -5.48 18.72
C LYS A 279 2.99 -4.70 19.99
N LEU A 280 2.80 -5.36 21.14
CA LEU A 280 2.45 -4.69 22.40
C LEU A 280 3.64 -3.91 22.95
N GLU A 281 4.83 -4.49 22.86
CA GLU A 281 6.08 -3.83 23.22
C GLU A 281 6.34 -2.64 22.30
N PHE A 282 6.21 -2.81 20.98
CA PHE A 282 6.35 -1.73 20.01
C PHE A 282 5.42 -0.55 20.33
N VAL A 283 4.13 -0.82 20.56
CA VAL A 283 3.14 0.21 20.91
C VAL A 283 3.49 0.91 22.23
N SER A 284 3.96 0.15 23.22
CA SER A 284 4.37 0.70 24.52
C SER A 284 5.61 1.59 24.38
N ASN A 285 6.59 1.15 23.59
CA ASN A 285 7.81 1.87 23.29
C ASN A 285 7.55 3.18 22.57
N ILE A 286 6.59 3.20 21.62
CA ILE A 286 6.15 4.44 20.98
C ILE A 286 5.54 5.40 22.00
N ALA A 287 4.64 4.93 22.86
CA ALA A 287 3.99 5.76 23.86
C ALA A 287 5.01 6.37 24.83
N GLU A 288 6.02 5.60 25.24
CA GLU A 288 7.10 6.05 26.11
C GLU A 288 8.02 7.07 25.42
N LEU A 289 8.59 6.72 24.26
CA LEU A 289 9.62 7.52 23.61
C LEU A 289 9.09 8.80 22.94
N PHE A 290 7.84 8.78 22.46
CA PHE A 290 7.23 9.94 21.80
C PHE A 290 6.27 10.70 22.73
N GLY A 291 5.95 10.16 23.90
CA GLY A 291 5.02 10.75 24.85
C GLY A 291 3.64 10.99 24.22
N THR A 292 3.09 9.92 23.63
CA THR A 292 1.75 9.90 23.04
C THR A 292 0.92 8.75 23.62
N GLU A 293 -0.36 8.67 23.26
CA GLU A 293 -1.24 7.60 23.72
C GLU A 293 -1.11 6.35 22.86
N ARG A 294 -1.21 5.16 23.46
CA ARG A 294 -1.14 3.87 22.73
C ARG A 294 -2.15 3.78 21.57
N LYS A 295 -3.35 4.34 21.74
CA LYS A 295 -4.42 4.36 20.72
C LYS A 295 -4.09 5.20 19.48
N ARG A 296 -2.98 5.95 19.51
CA ARG A 296 -2.45 6.74 18.39
C ARG A 296 -1.41 5.99 17.58
N VAL A 297 -1.11 4.75 17.96
CA VAL A 297 -0.40 3.78 17.12
C VAL A 297 -1.45 3.00 16.35
N ILE A 298 -1.51 3.27 15.04
CA ILE A 298 -2.54 2.79 14.14
C ILE A 298 -1.91 1.82 13.17
N ASP A 299 -2.43 0.59 13.14
CA ASP A 299 -1.98 -0.46 12.24
C ASP A 299 -2.92 -0.55 11.03
N ILE A 300 -2.41 -0.14 9.88
CA ILE A 300 -3.07 -0.18 8.58
C ILE A 300 -2.54 -1.35 7.72
N TYR A 301 -1.91 -2.37 8.30
CA TYR A 301 -1.35 -3.49 7.53
C TYR A 301 -2.37 -4.10 6.57
N GLY A 302 -3.62 -4.28 7.03
CA GLY A 302 -4.71 -4.78 6.19
C GLY A 302 -5.00 -3.90 4.96
N PHE A 303 -4.78 -2.57 5.01
CA PHE A 303 -4.99 -1.68 3.87
C PHE A 303 -4.02 -2.02 2.73
N THR A 304 -2.84 -2.56 3.07
CA THR A 304 -1.78 -2.87 2.11
C THR A 304 -1.84 -4.29 1.56
N GLU A 305 -2.64 -5.17 2.17
CA GLU A 305 -2.74 -6.59 1.82
C GLU A 305 -4.13 -6.97 1.28
N CYS A 306 -5.13 -6.08 1.39
CA CYS A 306 -6.44 -6.27 0.78
C CYS A 306 -6.62 -5.34 -0.43
N PRO A 307 -7.01 -5.87 -1.61
CA PRO A 307 -7.32 -5.04 -2.78
C PRO A 307 -8.59 -4.20 -2.58
N ILE A 308 -9.39 -4.52 -1.54
CA ILE A 308 -10.58 -3.76 -1.18
C ILE A 308 -10.45 -3.28 0.27
N VAL A 309 -10.38 -1.97 0.43
CA VAL A 309 -10.22 -1.36 1.75
C VAL A 309 -11.62 -1.18 2.35
N PHE A 310 -12.00 -1.98 3.35
CA PHE A 310 -13.28 -1.88 4.06
C PHE A 310 -13.06 -1.67 5.56
N GLY A 311 -13.75 -0.68 6.15
CA GLY A 311 -13.61 -0.21 7.54
C GLY A 311 -13.59 -1.27 8.67
N SER A 312 -14.04 -2.50 8.42
CA SER A 312 -14.21 -3.55 9.43
C SER A 312 -13.10 -4.61 9.51
N HIS A 313 -12.10 -4.59 8.60
CA HIS A 313 -11.09 -5.66 8.48
C HIS A 313 -9.75 -5.36 9.18
N TRP A 314 -9.75 -4.44 10.16
CA TRP A 314 -8.53 -3.85 10.71
C TRP A 314 -8.27 -4.29 12.15
N SER A 315 -7.00 -4.56 12.48
CA SER A 315 -6.54 -5.10 13.78
C SER A 315 -5.92 -4.06 14.69
#